data_AF-A0A7Y7SUZ2-F1
#
_entry.id   AF-A0A7Y7SUZ2-F1
#
_cell.length_a   1.000
_cell.length_b   1.000
_cell.length_c   1.000
_cell.angle_alpha   90.00
_cell.angle_beta   90.00
_cell.angle_gamma   90.00
#
_symmetry.space_group_name_H-M   'P 1'
#
loop_
_entity.id
_entity.type
_entity.pdbx_description
1 polymer ?
#
loop_
_entity_poly.entity_id
_entity_poly.type
_entity_poly.pdbx_seq_one_letter_code
_entity_poly.pdbx_strand_id
1 'polypeptide(L)'
;MLKQPHYRRNQHPNSGFKEKVVWQLSKNPMTGRELSALFHMSLGQFNSLMRGCLRGETAVIAASNPVPVDACTDYTYTLVSTKRTTQKNPKAIVVSWRAFGMATDDSQRINTEAAQRRARLIDAGLYPVGE
;
A
#
# COMPACT_ATOMS: atom_id res chain seq x y z
N MET A 1 3.07 -17.74 8.16
CA MET A 1 3.10 -16.32 7.73
C MET A 1 1.74 -15.93 7.15
N LEU A 2 1.05 -14.94 7.72
CA LEU A 2 -0.20 -14.41 7.16
C LEU A 2 0.12 -13.67 5.85
N LYS A 3 -0.49 -14.10 4.72
CA LYS A 3 -0.42 -13.35 3.46
C LYS A 3 -0.92 -11.92 3.70
N GLN A 4 -0.07 -10.95 3.40
CA GLN A 4 -0.38 -9.51 3.44
C GLN A 4 -1.65 -9.23 2.62
N PRO A 5 -2.54 -8.32 3.04
CA PRO A 5 -3.84 -8.08 2.37
C PRO A 5 -3.71 -7.79 0.86
N HIS A 6 -2.64 -7.08 0.47
CA HIS A 6 -2.32 -6.78 -0.94
C HIS A 6 -2.10 -8.03 -1.79
N TYR A 7 -1.70 -9.15 -1.19
CA TYR A 7 -1.51 -10.43 -1.87
C TYR A 7 -2.74 -11.35 -1.81
N ARG A 8 -3.78 -10.99 -1.03
CA ARG A 8 -5.00 -11.80 -0.89
C ARG A 8 -6.02 -11.60 -2.01
N ARG A 9 -6.02 -10.43 -2.67
CA ARG A 9 -6.95 -10.08 -3.77
C ARG A 9 -6.22 -9.89 -5.10
N ASN A 10 -5.33 -10.81 -5.46
CA ASN A 10 -4.69 -10.80 -6.77
C ASN A 10 -5.50 -11.66 -7.75
N GLN A 11 -6.07 -11.03 -8.77
CA GLN A 11 -6.66 -11.74 -9.91
C GLN A 11 -5.60 -12.05 -11.00
N HIS A 12 -4.48 -11.32 -11.00
CA HIS A 12 -3.37 -11.51 -11.93
C HIS A 12 -2.01 -11.45 -11.18
N PRO A 13 -0.94 -12.12 -11.64
CA PRO A 13 0.39 -12.08 -11.00
C PRO A 13 0.89 -10.66 -10.68
N ASN A 14 0.66 -9.73 -11.60
CA ASN A 14 1.07 -8.33 -11.49
C ASN A 14 0.00 -7.39 -10.90
N SER A 15 -1.14 -7.91 -10.42
CA SER A 15 -2.11 -7.09 -9.70
C SER A 15 -1.44 -6.42 -8.49
N GLY A 16 -1.66 -5.13 -8.32
CA GLY A 16 -1.07 -4.34 -7.24
C GLY A 16 0.46 -4.27 -7.26
N PHE A 17 1.10 -4.41 -8.43
CA PHE A 17 2.57 -4.41 -8.55
C PHE A 17 3.19 -3.16 -7.91
N LYS A 18 2.64 -1.97 -8.17
CA LYS A 18 3.14 -0.73 -7.60
C LYS A 18 3.07 -0.74 -6.07
N GLU A 19 1.95 -1.17 -5.50
CA GLU A 19 1.74 -1.27 -4.05
C GLU A 19 2.70 -2.27 -3.42
N LYS A 20 2.95 -3.40 -4.08
CA LYS A 20 3.90 -4.41 -3.64
C LYS A 20 5.33 -3.88 -3.64
N VAL A 21 5.74 -3.19 -4.70
CA VAL A 21 7.07 -2.55 -4.79
C VAL A 21 7.22 -1.50 -3.70
N VAL A 22 6.24 -0.61 -3.54
CA VAL A 22 6.24 0.42 -2.49
C VAL A 22 6.37 -0.22 -1.11
N TRP A 23 5.68 -1.32 -0.84
CA TRP A 23 5.78 -2.03 0.44
C TRP A 23 7.14 -2.69 0.68
N GLN A 24 7.80 -3.20 -0.36
CA GLN A 24 9.18 -3.70 -0.20
C GLN A 24 10.14 -2.54 0.08
N LEU A 25 10.02 -1.45 -0.69
CA LEU A 25 10.88 -0.28 -0.56
C LEU A 25 10.63 0.53 0.73
N SER A 26 9.45 0.39 1.36
CA SER A 26 9.20 1.00 2.66
C SER A 26 10.00 0.36 3.80
N LYS A 27 10.60 -0.82 3.56
CA LYS A 27 11.47 -1.47 4.54
C LYS A 27 12.89 -0.99 4.38
N ASN A 28 13.44 -1.08 3.16
CA ASN A 28 14.80 -0.68 2.81
C ASN A 28 14.89 -0.41 1.29
N PRO A 29 15.88 0.38 0.84
CA PRO A 29 16.26 0.44 -0.58
C PRO A 29 16.65 -0.95 -1.11
N MET A 30 16.30 -1.25 -2.35
CA MET A 30 16.58 -2.57 -2.97
C MET A 30 16.97 -2.41 -4.44
N THR A 31 17.79 -3.33 -4.93
CA THR A 31 18.18 -3.40 -6.35
C THR A 31 17.06 -3.97 -7.21
N GLY A 32 17.06 -3.64 -8.50
CA GLY A 32 16.13 -4.21 -9.48
C GLY A 32 16.27 -5.72 -9.59
N ARG A 33 17.49 -6.26 -9.47
CA ARG A 33 17.73 -7.72 -9.39
C ARG A 33 17.04 -8.35 -8.17
N GLU A 34 17.22 -7.81 -6.98
CA GLU A 34 16.57 -8.32 -5.76
C GLU A 34 15.04 -8.27 -5.87
N LEU A 35 14.50 -7.13 -6.35
CA LEU A 35 13.07 -6.97 -6.53
C LEU A 35 12.53 -7.92 -7.61
N SER A 36 13.22 -8.07 -8.74
CA SER A 36 12.81 -8.99 -9.81
C SER A 36 12.77 -10.45 -9.34
N ALA A 37 13.74 -10.87 -8.51
CA ALA A 37 13.75 -12.18 -7.88
C ALA A 37 12.58 -12.36 -6.90
N LEU A 38 12.27 -11.34 -6.07
CA LEU A 38 11.13 -11.36 -5.14
C LEU A 38 9.77 -11.47 -5.85
N PHE A 39 9.67 -10.93 -7.06
CA PHE A 39 8.44 -10.98 -7.86
C PHE A 39 8.44 -12.10 -8.90
N HIS A 40 9.45 -12.98 -8.89
CA HIS A 40 9.59 -14.13 -9.79
C HIS A 40 9.48 -13.73 -11.28
N MET A 41 10.17 -12.65 -11.67
CA MET A 41 10.20 -12.14 -13.04
C MET A 41 11.62 -11.79 -13.49
N SER A 42 11.84 -11.65 -14.79
CA SER A 42 13.14 -11.24 -15.30
C SER A 42 13.42 -9.75 -15.02
N LEU A 43 14.71 -9.38 -14.92
CA LEU A 43 15.11 -7.98 -14.73
C LEU A 43 14.56 -7.07 -15.85
N GLY A 44 14.55 -7.54 -17.10
CA GLY A 44 13.98 -6.79 -18.23
C GLY A 44 12.47 -6.55 -18.10
N GLN A 45 11.71 -7.56 -17.69
CA GLN A 45 10.27 -7.43 -17.41
C GLN A 45 10.01 -6.46 -16.25
N PHE A 46 10.79 -6.62 -15.16
CA PHE A 46 10.71 -5.77 -13.99
C PHE A 46 10.97 -4.30 -14.34
N ASN A 47 12.05 -4.02 -15.07
CA ASN A 47 12.41 -2.67 -15.51
C ASN A 47 11.31 -2.07 -16.39
N SER A 48 10.66 -2.87 -17.24
CA SER A 48 9.55 -2.39 -18.06
C SER A 48 8.35 -1.94 -17.23
N LEU A 49 7.99 -2.70 -16.20
CA LEU A 49 6.91 -2.35 -15.27
C LEU A 49 7.28 -1.16 -14.38
N MET A 50 8.53 -1.09 -13.93
CA MET A 50 8.99 -0.01 -13.05
C MET A 50 8.97 1.36 -13.71
N ARG A 51 9.16 1.46 -15.03
CA ARG A 51 9.03 2.73 -15.76
C ARG A 51 7.69 3.43 -15.50
N GLY A 52 6.60 2.67 -15.37
CA GLY A 52 5.28 3.23 -15.02
C GLY A 52 5.15 3.61 -13.54
N CYS A 53 5.91 2.97 -12.65
CA CYS A 53 5.84 3.20 -11.21
C CYS A 53 6.60 4.46 -10.76
N LEU A 54 7.62 4.88 -11.51
CA LEU A 54 8.45 6.07 -11.20
C LEU A 54 7.69 7.40 -11.31
N ARG A 55 6.53 7.43 -11.98
CA ARG A 55 5.74 8.65 -12.26
C ARG A 55 4.49 8.80 -11.37
N GLY A 56 4.57 8.40 -10.10
CA GLY A 56 3.42 8.34 -9.20
C GLY A 56 3.18 9.62 -8.37
N GLU A 57 1.91 10.02 -8.22
CA GLU A 57 1.50 11.04 -7.22
C GLU A 57 1.42 10.49 -5.79
N THR A 58 1.01 9.23 -5.63
CA THR A 58 0.81 8.58 -4.32
C THR A 58 2.10 8.06 -3.68
N ALA A 59 3.10 7.73 -4.49
CA ALA A 59 4.40 7.27 -4.04
C ALA A 59 5.47 7.74 -5.02
N VAL A 60 6.51 8.35 -4.49
CA VAL A 60 7.67 8.81 -5.25
C VAL A 60 8.79 7.82 -5.04
N ILE A 61 9.21 7.17 -6.12
CA ILE A 61 10.30 6.20 -6.14
C ILE A 61 11.44 6.79 -6.95
N ALA A 62 12.64 6.83 -6.39
CA ALA A 62 13.85 7.22 -7.09
C ALA A 62 14.61 5.98 -7.56
N ALA A 63 15.14 6.04 -8.78
CA ALA A 63 16.09 5.07 -9.31
C ALA A 63 17.47 5.72 -9.39
N SER A 64 18.47 5.10 -8.80
CA SER A 64 19.86 5.57 -8.77
C SER A 64 20.83 4.44 -9.11
N ASN A 65 22.11 4.78 -9.25
CA ASN A 65 23.21 3.83 -9.43
C ASN A 65 22.96 2.84 -10.60
N PRO A 66 22.92 3.32 -11.86
CA PRO A 66 22.78 2.44 -13.00
C PRO A 66 24.00 1.51 -13.12
N VAL A 67 23.77 0.20 -13.08
CA VAL A 67 24.81 -0.81 -13.27
C VAL A 67 24.45 -1.66 -14.49
N PRO A 68 25.33 -1.76 -15.50
CA PRO A 68 25.09 -2.63 -16.65
C PRO A 68 25.14 -4.09 -16.23
N VAL A 69 24.13 -4.85 -16.66
CA VAL A 69 23.92 -6.27 -16.35
C VAL A 69 23.44 -6.97 -17.60
N ASP A 70 24.30 -7.77 -18.22
CA ASP A 70 24.00 -8.47 -19.47
C ASP A 70 23.44 -7.50 -20.53
N ALA A 71 22.20 -7.73 -21.00
CA ALA A 71 21.50 -6.88 -21.95
C ALA A 71 20.57 -5.83 -21.29
N CYS A 72 20.69 -5.60 -19.99
CA CYS A 72 19.83 -4.72 -19.21
C CYS A 72 20.65 -3.80 -18.29
N THR A 73 20.00 -2.79 -17.71
CA THR A 73 20.58 -1.95 -16.66
C THR A 73 19.85 -2.23 -15.36
N ASP A 74 20.59 -2.56 -14.32
CA ASP A 74 20.07 -2.65 -12.97
C ASP A 74 20.15 -1.28 -12.29
N TYR A 75 19.18 -1.00 -11.41
CA TYR A 75 19.09 0.25 -10.67
C TYR A 75 18.84 -0.05 -9.20
N THR A 76 19.35 0.82 -8.34
CA THR A 76 18.92 0.85 -6.93
C THR A 76 17.64 1.68 -6.84
N TYR A 77 16.57 1.08 -6.33
CA TYR A 77 15.30 1.76 -6.12
C TYR A 77 15.14 2.15 -4.66
N THR A 78 14.73 3.39 -4.42
CA THR A 78 14.49 3.93 -3.08
C THR A 78 13.13 4.59 -3.03
N LEU A 79 12.35 4.31 -1.98
CA LEU A 79 11.10 5.01 -1.71
C LEU A 79 11.41 6.36 -1.07
N VAL A 80 11.15 7.45 -1.80
CA VAL A 80 11.43 8.82 -1.33
C VAL A 80 10.30 9.32 -0.44
N SER A 81 9.05 9.10 -0.86
CA SER A 81 7.89 9.52 -0.08
C SER A 81 6.65 8.70 -0.44
N THR A 82 5.73 8.62 0.51
CA THR A 82 4.37 8.15 0.29
C THR A 82 3.40 9.24 0.73
N LYS A 83 2.38 9.50 -0.08
CA LYS A 83 1.36 10.50 0.22
C LYS A 83 -0.02 9.87 0.06
N ARG A 84 -0.83 10.00 1.11
CA ARG A 84 -2.25 9.67 1.00
C ARG A 84 -2.92 10.71 0.12
N THR A 85 -3.51 10.28 -0.99
CA THR A 85 -4.36 11.14 -1.80
C THR A 85 -5.77 11.14 -1.21
N THR A 86 -6.27 12.33 -0.92
CA THR A 86 -7.70 12.56 -0.72
C THR A 86 -8.32 12.90 -2.06
N GLN A 87 -9.57 12.48 -2.26
CA GLN A 87 -10.29 12.80 -3.49
C GLN A 87 -10.45 14.33 -3.57
N LYS A 88 -9.96 14.96 -4.66
CA LYS A 88 -10.01 16.42 -4.83
C LYS A 88 -11.44 16.98 -4.76
N ASN A 89 -12.40 16.19 -5.29
CA ASN A 89 -13.83 16.50 -5.27
C ASN A 89 -14.58 15.36 -4.57
N PRO A 90 -14.67 15.36 -3.23
CA PRO A 90 -15.40 14.33 -2.51
C PRO A 90 -16.89 14.44 -2.87
N LYS A 91 -17.50 13.32 -3.29
CA LYS A 91 -18.95 13.25 -3.42
C LYS A 91 -19.56 13.22 -2.01
N ALA A 92 -20.71 13.88 -1.84
CA ALA A 92 -21.46 13.77 -0.60
C ALA A 92 -21.78 12.29 -0.33
N ILE A 93 -21.50 11.83 0.89
CA ILE A 93 -21.86 10.48 1.32
C ILE A 93 -23.39 10.44 1.37
N VAL A 94 -24.00 9.59 0.55
CA VAL A 94 -25.44 9.37 0.58
C VAL A 94 -25.73 8.40 1.72
N VAL A 95 -26.31 8.93 2.80
CA VAL A 95 -26.77 8.15 3.95
C VAL A 95 -28.29 8.09 3.95
N SER A 96 -28.85 6.95 4.36
CA SER A 96 -30.31 6.81 4.49
C SER A 96 -30.82 7.67 5.63
N TRP A 97 -32.07 8.15 5.53
CA TRP A 97 -32.73 8.88 6.62
C TRP A 97 -32.73 8.12 7.94
N ARG A 98 -32.83 6.77 7.90
CA ARG A 98 -32.71 5.92 9.08
C ARG A 98 -31.31 5.98 9.69
N ALA A 99 -30.26 5.91 8.88
CA ALA A 99 -28.88 6.03 9.36
C ALA A 99 -28.64 7.41 10.00
N PHE A 100 -29.21 8.47 9.42
CA PHE A 100 -29.15 9.81 9.99
C PHE A 100 -29.89 9.90 11.34
N GLY A 101 -31.08 9.30 11.45
CA GLY A 101 -31.84 9.26 12.70
C GLY A 101 -31.19 8.43 13.83
N MET A 102 -30.36 7.45 13.49
CA MET A 102 -29.57 6.68 14.47
C MET A 102 -28.25 7.35 14.86
N ALA A 103 -27.85 8.43 14.18
CA ALA A 103 -26.63 9.17 14.46
C ALA A 103 -26.85 10.17 15.62
N THR A 104 -27.20 9.63 16.79
CA THR A 104 -27.32 10.38 18.05
C THR A 104 -25.95 10.58 18.71
N ASP A 105 -25.84 11.55 19.63
CA ASP A 105 -24.59 11.80 20.37
C ASP A 105 -24.13 10.57 21.16
N ASP A 106 -25.07 9.78 21.68
CA ASP A 106 -24.77 8.53 22.38
C ASP A 106 -24.17 7.47 21.44
N SER A 107 -24.71 7.31 20.24
CA SER A 107 -24.16 6.35 19.28
C SER A 107 -22.78 6.78 18.78
N GLN A 108 -22.54 8.08 18.64
CA GLN A 108 -21.22 8.62 18.34
C GLN A 108 -20.22 8.35 19.47
N ARG A 109 -20.60 8.59 20.73
CA ARG A 109 -19.74 8.34 21.89
C ARG A 109 -19.35 6.87 22.00
N ILE A 110 -20.33 5.96 21.92
CA ILE A 110 -20.10 4.50 21.98
C ILE A 110 -19.13 4.06 20.87
N ASN A 111 -19.37 4.51 19.63
CA ASN A 111 -18.51 4.16 18.49
C ASN A 111 -17.09 4.72 18.65
N THR A 112 -16.95 5.93 19.20
CA THR A 112 -15.66 6.57 19.46
C THR A 112 -14.88 5.82 20.54
N GLU A 113 -15.52 5.47 21.65
CA GLU A 113 -14.90 4.67 22.72
C GLU A 113 -14.47 3.29 22.22
N ALA A 114 -15.33 2.61 21.46
CA ALA A 114 -15.01 1.32 20.85
C ALA A 114 -13.81 1.43 19.89
N ALA A 115 -13.74 2.49 19.08
CA ALA A 115 -12.62 2.74 18.18
C ALA A 115 -11.32 3.00 18.95
N GLN A 116 -11.35 3.83 20.00
CA GLN A 116 -10.19 4.09 20.86
C GLN A 116 -9.73 2.82 21.58
N ARG A 117 -10.66 1.99 22.05
CA ARG A 117 -10.33 0.70 22.68
C ARG A 117 -9.63 -0.22 21.68
N ARG A 118 -10.14 -0.34 20.45
CA ARG A 118 -9.49 -1.12 19.38
C ARG A 118 -8.09 -0.60 19.08
N ALA A 119 -7.90 0.71 19.00
CA ALA A 119 -6.59 1.31 18.79
C ALA A 119 -5.58 0.93 19.89
N ARG A 120 -6.00 1.01 21.16
CA ARG A 120 -5.19 0.58 22.32
C ARG A 120 -4.82 -0.90 22.26
N LEU A 121 -5.75 -1.77 21.88
CA LEU A 121 -5.49 -3.21 21.78
C LEU A 121 -4.48 -3.52 20.67
N ILE A 122 -4.62 -2.88 19.50
CA ILE A 122 -3.69 -3.04 18.37
C ILE A 122 -2.28 -2.58 18.75
N ASP A 123 -2.17 -1.45 19.46
CA ASP A 123 -0.89 -0.93 19.95
C ASP A 123 -0.21 -1.91 20.93
N ALA A 124 -1.01 -2.55 21.79
CA ALA A 124 -0.56 -3.63 22.68
C ALA A 124 -0.31 -4.99 21.96
N GLY A 125 -0.46 -5.07 20.64
CA GLY A 125 -0.27 -6.30 19.86
C GLY A 125 -1.42 -7.32 19.97
N LEU A 126 -2.54 -6.95 20.62
CA LEU A 126 -3.72 -7.77 20.78
C LEU A 126 -4.74 -7.43 19.68
N TYR A 127 -5.02 -8.39 18.80
CA TYR A 127 -6.02 -8.17 17.74
C TYR A 127 -7.43 -8.42 18.26
N PRO A 128 -8.34 -7.43 18.21
CA PRO A 128 -9.73 -7.66 18.59
C PRO A 128 -10.39 -8.63 17.60
N VAL A 129 -10.67 -9.85 18.05
CA VAL A 129 -11.54 -10.79 17.33
C VAL A 129 -12.97 -10.30 17.56
N GLY A 130 -13.75 -10.17 16.48
CA GLY A 130 -15.11 -9.62 16.56
C GLY A 130 -16.00 -10.44 17.50
N GLU A 131 -16.65 -9.75 18.44
CA GLU A 131 -17.92 -10.18 19.03
C GLU A 131 -19.06 -9.80 18.09
#